data_AF-A0A9X3SNF1-F1
#
_entry.id   AF-A0A9X3SNF1-F1
#
_cell.length_a   1.000
_cell.length_b   1.000
_cell.length_c   1.000
_cell.angle_alpha   90.00
_cell.angle_beta   90.00
_cell.angle_gamma   90.00
#
_symmetry.space_group_name_H-M   'P 1'
#
loop_
_entity.id
_entity.type
_entity.pdbx_description
1 polymer ?
#
loop_
_entity_poly.entity_id
_entity_poly.type
_entity_poly.pdbx_seq_one_letter_code
_entity_poly.pdbx_strand_id
1 'polypeptide(L)'
;MPSSIESRHIEIRFARRWSVVMCAMGVVLLICAALSLLMPFVPTMGPFALAGLAFLAGGLRSLWKPRYRYDTETGALTVFMAVGPGTKGIGAAKGERVYFDGRRIMRELPGGGRRKVSTVGANRDDLAGLIAVLPQG
;
A
#
# COMPACT_ATOMS: atom_id res chain seq x y z
N MET A 1 -16.42 25.85 -1.37
CA MET A 1 -16.76 25.48 0.02
C MET A 1 -15.63 24.65 0.60
N PRO A 2 -14.86 25.17 1.58
CA PRO A 2 -13.78 24.43 2.22
C PRO A 2 -14.36 23.60 3.37
N SER A 3 -14.32 22.27 3.28
CA SER A 3 -14.75 21.38 4.36
C SER A 3 -13.61 21.19 5.36
N SER A 4 -13.74 21.87 6.49
CA SER A 4 -12.99 21.73 7.74
C SER A 4 -13.21 20.36 8.38
N ILE A 5 -12.23 19.45 8.28
CA ILE A 5 -11.98 18.39 9.27
C ILE A 5 -10.46 18.21 9.36
N GLU A 6 -9.91 18.77 10.43
CA GLU A 6 -8.64 18.43 11.05
C GLU A 6 -8.38 16.92 10.94
N SER A 7 -7.42 16.50 10.11
CA SER A 7 -7.18 15.08 9.87
C SER A 7 -6.41 14.50 11.07
N ARG A 8 -7.11 14.05 12.13
CA ARG A 8 -6.53 13.28 13.26
C ARG A 8 -5.75 12.04 12.84
N HIS A 9 -5.94 11.61 11.59
CA HIS A 9 -5.25 10.48 11.00
C HIS A 9 -4.42 10.91 9.79
N ILE A 10 -3.16 10.46 9.77
CA ILE A 10 -2.27 10.60 8.62
C ILE A 10 -2.34 9.29 7.83
N GLU A 11 -2.85 9.38 6.61
CA GLU A 11 -2.95 8.25 5.70
C GLU A 11 -1.74 8.24 4.75
N ILE A 12 -1.00 7.14 4.75
CA ILE A 12 0.09 6.91 3.79
C ILE A 12 -0.42 5.98 2.72
N ARG A 13 -0.38 6.43 1.47
CA ARG A 13 -0.84 5.66 0.32
C ARG A 13 0.29 4.82 -0.27
N PHE A 14 -0.07 3.87 -1.12
CA PHE A 14 0.91 3.22 -1.99
C PHE A 14 1.50 4.25 -2.96
N ALA A 15 2.79 4.10 -3.26
CA ALA A 15 3.45 4.95 -4.24
C ALA A 15 2.76 4.80 -5.60
N ARG A 16 2.24 5.91 -6.12
CA ARG A 16 1.46 5.98 -7.37
C ARG A 16 2.19 5.32 -8.55
N ARG A 17 3.53 5.41 -8.57
CA ARG A 17 4.40 4.79 -9.58
C ARG A 17 4.21 3.27 -9.67
N TRP A 18 4.05 2.57 -8.55
CA TRP A 18 3.83 1.12 -8.54
C TRP A 18 2.47 0.74 -9.11
N SER A 19 1.44 1.51 -8.77
CA SER A 19 0.11 1.30 -9.34
C SER A 19 0.10 1.54 -10.85
N VAL A 20 0.81 2.57 -11.33
CA VAL A 20 0.96 2.83 -12.78
C VAL A 20 1.69 1.67 -13.47
N VAL A 21 2.78 1.16 -12.90
CA VAL A 21 3.51 0.02 -13.48
C VAL A 21 2.64 -1.24 -13.53
N MET A 22 1.89 -1.54 -12.46
CA MET A 22 0.96 -2.68 -12.45
C MET A 22 -0.16 -2.54 -13.49
N CYS A 23 -0.76 -1.35 -13.62
CA CYS A 23 -1.76 -1.10 -14.64
C CYS A 23 -1.17 -1.21 -16.05
N ALA A 24 0.02 -0.65 -16.30
CA ALA A 24 0.69 -0.74 -17.60
C ALA A 24 0.99 -2.20 -17.97
N MET A 25 1.52 -2.99 -17.02
CA MET A 25 1.77 -4.41 -17.24
C MET A 25 0.47 -5.18 -17.53
N GLY A 26 -0.61 -4.88 -16.80
CA GLY A 26 -1.93 -5.47 -17.05
C GLY A 26 -2.45 -5.17 -18.46
N VAL A 27 -2.28 -3.93 -18.94
CA VAL A 27 -2.65 -3.53 -20.31
C VAL A 27 -1.82 -4.27 -21.35
N VAL A 28 -0.50 -4.38 -21.16
CA VAL A 28 0.38 -5.12 -22.09
C VAL A 28 -0.03 -6.59 -22.18
N LEU A 29 -0.31 -7.23 -21.04
CA LEU A 29 -0.77 -8.63 -21.01
C LEU A 29 -2.11 -8.82 -21.72
N LEU A 30 -3.05 -7.88 -21.57
CA LEU A 30 -4.32 -7.91 -22.30
C LEU A 30 -4.15 -7.69 -23.80
N ILE A 31 -3.25 -6.80 -24.23
CA ILE A 31 -2.91 -6.61 -25.65
C ILE A 31 -2.30 -7.89 -26.22
N CYS A 32 -1.36 -8.53 -25.52
CA CYS A 32 -0.78 -9.81 -25.95
C CYS A 32 -1.84 -10.91 -26.05
N ALA A 33 -2.77 -10.98 -25.10
CA ALA A 33 -3.89 -11.92 -25.13
C ALA A 33 -4.90 -11.62 -26.25
N ALA A 34 -5.10 -10.35 -26.62
CA ALA A 34 -5.96 -9.97 -27.74
C ALA A 34 -5.29 -10.29 -29.09
N LEU A 35 -3.99 -10.03 -29.23
CA LEU A 35 -3.21 -10.36 -30.42
C LEU A 35 -3.12 -11.87 -30.65
N SER A 36 -3.08 -12.68 -29.58
CA SER A 36 -3.08 -14.13 -29.71
C SER A 36 -4.41 -14.69 -30.21
N LEU A 37 -5.54 -14.00 -30.01
CA LEU A 37 -6.82 -14.39 -30.63
C LEU A 37 -6.80 -14.23 -32.16
N LEU A 38 -5.93 -13.38 -32.69
CA LEU A 38 -5.75 -13.15 -34.13
C LEU A 38 -4.69 -14.07 -34.75
N MET A 39 -3.89 -14.77 -33.92
CA MET A 39 -2.86 -15.70 -34.36
C MET A 39 -3.24 -17.15 -33.97
N PRO A 40 -3.75 -17.97 -34.90
CA PRO A 40 -4.31 -19.30 -34.59
C PRO A 40 -3.28 -20.34 -34.10
N PHE A 41 -1.99 -20.01 -34.03
CA PHE A 41 -0.91 -20.92 -33.64
C PHE A 41 -0.64 -21.01 -32.14
N VAL A 42 -1.31 -20.22 -31.28
CA VAL A 42 -1.03 -20.21 -29.83
C VAL A 42 -2.31 -20.49 -29.02
N PRO A 43 -2.77 -21.75 -28.94
CA PRO A 43 -4.05 -22.12 -28.34
C PRO A 43 -4.11 -21.99 -26.79
N THR A 44 -3.08 -21.48 -26.12
CA THR A 44 -2.96 -21.53 -24.65
C THR A 44 -2.55 -20.20 -24.00
N MET A 45 -3.23 -19.10 -24.37
CA MET A 45 -2.99 -17.77 -23.77
C MET A 45 -4.07 -17.31 -22.76
N GLY A 46 -5.02 -18.16 -22.40
CA GLY A 46 -6.00 -17.89 -21.33
C GLY A 46 -5.40 -17.41 -19.98
N PRO A 47 -4.25 -17.96 -19.52
CA PRO A 47 -3.58 -17.48 -18.32
C PRO A 47 -3.09 -16.03 -18.41
N PHE A 48 -2.73 -15.53 -19.60
CA PHE A 48 -2.25 -14.16 -19.79
C PHE A 48 -3.39 -13.14 -19.71
N ALA A 49 -4.57 -13.48 -20.23
CA ALA A 49 -5.76 -12.65 -20.07
C ALA A 49 -6.18 -12.53 -18.60
N LEU A 50 -6.17 -13.66 -17.88
CA LEU A 50 -6.48 -13.69 -16.44
C LEU A 50 -5.45 -12.93 -15.62
N ALA A 51 -4.15 -13.12 -15.90
CA ALA A 51 -3.08 -12.36 -15.25
C ALA A 51 -3.21 -10.86 -15.55
N GLY A 52 -3.48 -10.48 -16.80
CA GLY A 52 -3.70 -9.09 -17.20
C GLY A 52 -4.82 -8.43 -16.41
N LEU A 53 -5.99 -9.07 -16.32
CA LEU A 53 -7.12 -8.60 -15.50
C LEU A 53 -6.76 -8.49 -14.01
N ALA A 54 -6.05 -9.48 -13.46
CA ALA A 54 -5.63 -9.46 -12.06
C ALA A 54 -4.66 -8.30 -11.75
N PHE A 55 -3.68 -8.05 -12.64
CA PHE A 55 -2.75 -6.93 -12.51
C PHE A 55 -3.45 -5.58 -12.65
N LEU A 56 -4.40 -5.47 -13.57
CA LEU A 56 -5.16 -4.23 -13.80
C LEU A 56 -6.07 -3.93 -12.60
N ALA A 57 -6.81 -4.93 -12.11
CA ALA A 57 -7.63 -4.81 -10.92
C ALA A 57 -6.79 -4.51 -9.66
N GLY A 58 -5.64 -5.17 -9.50
CA GLY A 58 -4.71 -4.95 -8.39
C GLY A 58 -4.10 -3.55 -8.40
N GLY A 59 -3.66 -3.08 -9.57
CA GLY A 59 -3.12 -1.73 -9.76
C GLY A 59 -4.16 -0.65 -9.48
N LEU A 60 -5.39 -0.82 -9.98
CA LEU A 60 -6.49 0.13 -9.74
C LEU A 60 -6.89 0.16 -8.25
N ARG A 61 -7.00 -1.00 -7.61
CA ARG A 61 -7.30 -1.12 -6.17
C ARG A 61 -6.20 -0.48 -5.31
N SER A 62 -4.94 -0.60 -5.72
CA SER A 62 -3.80 0.04 -5.05
C SER A 62 -3.85 1.57 -5.09
N LEU A 63 -4.57 2.18 -6.05
CA LEU A 63 -4.73 3.64 -6.09
C LEU A 63 -5.70 4.13 -5.02
N TRP A 64 -6.68 3.32 -4.62
CA TRP A 64 -7.74 3.74 -3.68
C TRP A 64 -7.53 3.30 -2.24
N LYS A 65 -6.71 2.28 -1.98
CA LYS A 65 -6.44 1.84 -0.60
C LYS A 65 -5.23 2.55 0.03
N PRO A 66 -5.38 3.16 1.23
CA PRO A 66 -4.23 3.56 2.03
C PRO A 66 -3.47 2.31 2.47
N ARG A 67 -2.15 2.47 2.64
CA ARG A 67 -1.25 1.43 3.10
C ARG A 67 -1.02 1.49 4.60
N TYR A 68 -0.89 2.68 5.14
CA TYR A 68 -0.81 2.92 6.58
C TYR A 68 -1.80 4.02 6.96
N ARG A 69 -2.35 3.90 8.16
CA ARG A 69 -3.10 4.96 8.80
C ARG A 69 -2.53 5.14 10.19
N TYR A 70 -1.91 6.28 10.40
CA TYR A 70 -1.39 6.68 11.69
C TYR A 70 -2.43 7.54 12.40
N ASP A 71 -2.76 7.19 13.62
CA ASP A 71 -3.61 7.98 14.50
C ASP A 71 -2.73 8.80 15.45
N THR A 72 -2.82 10.12 15.34
CA THR A 72 -2.00 11.06 16.11
C THR A 72 -2.40 11.13 17.58
N GLU A 73 -3.64 10.79 17.94
CA GLU A 73 -4.11 10.83 19.33
C GLU A 73 -3.67 9.59 20.12
N THR A 74 -3.70 8.43 19.47
CA THR A 74 -3.40 7.15 20.11
C THR A 74 -1.97 6.66 19.86
N GLY A 75 -1.26 7.26 18.90
CA GLY A 75 0.04 6.78 18.42
C GLY A 75 -0.05 5.46 17.64
N ALA A 76 -1.26 5.02 17.30
CA ALA A 76 -1.53 3.75 16.67
C ALA A 76 -1.23 3.80 15.17
N LEU A 77 -0.43 2.83 14.67
CA LEU A 77 -0.23 2.64 13.24
C LEU A 77 -1.00 1.41 12.75
N THR A 78 -2.10 1.66 12.06
CA THR A 78 -2.87 0.62 11.38
C THR A 78 -2.23 0.32 10.04
N VAL A 79 -1.94 -0.96 9.79
CA VAL A 79 -1.31 -1.42 8.55
C VAL A 79 -2.35 -2.10 7.66
N PHE A 80 -2.53 -1.58 6.45
CA PHE A 80 -3.36 -2.21 5.43
C PHE A 80 -2.47 -2.96 4.44
N MET A 81 -2.64 -4.28 4.36
CA MET A 81 -1.99 -5.08 3.34
C MET A 81 -2.65 -4.88 1.97
N ALA A 82 -1.87 -4.98 0.90
CA ALA A 82 -2.38 -4.91 -0.47
C ALA A 82 -3.30 -6.11 -0.79
N VAL A 83 -2.95 -7.31 -0.29
CA VAL A 83 -3.62 -8.58 -0.56
C VAL A 83 -3.69 -9.41 0.73
N GLY A 84 -4.76 -10.19 0.92
CA GLY A 84 -4.92 -11.10 2.06
C GLY A 84 -5.74 -10.55 3.24
N PRO A 85 -5.77 -11.25 4.39
CA PRO A 85 -6.62 -10.90 5.54
C PRO A 85 -6.28 -9.53 6.16
N GLY A 86 -5.05 -9.04 5.99
CA GLY A 86 -4.63 -7.71 6.40
C GLY A 86 -5.20 -6.55 5.56
N THR A 87 -6.03 -6.83 4.54
CA THR A 87 -6.69 -5.79 3.73
C THR A 87 -7.77 -5.01 4.48
N LYS A 88 -8.26 -5.52 5.62
CA LYS A 88 -9.17 -4.81 6.54
C LYS A 88 -8.45 -3.88 7.51
N GLY A 89 -7.13 -3.89 7.52
CA GLY A 89 -6.32 -3.15 8.48
C GLY A 89 -5.99 -4.03 9.67
N ILE A 90 -4.70 -4.21 9.93
CA ILE A 90 -4.21 -4.79 11.17
C ILE A 90 -3.99 -3.62 12.12
N GLY A 91 -4.88 -3.50 13.10
CA GLY A 91 -4.83 -2.44 14.10
C GLY A 91 -3.53 -2.43 14.91
N ALA A 92 -3.28 -1.30 15.57
CA ALA A 92 -2.24 -1.24 16.58
C ALA A 92 -2.63 -2.10 17.80
N ALA A 93 -1.64 -2.71 18.44
CA ALA A 93 -1.83 -3.32 19.74
C ALA A 93 -2.00 -2.20 20.78
N LYS A 94 -2.84 -2.40 21.80
CA LYS A 94 -3.06 -1.38 22.83
C LYS A 94 -1.74 -1.09 23.55
N GLY A 95 -1.31 0.18 23.60
CA GLY A 95 -0.03 0.60 24.19
C GLY A 95 1.17 0.52 23.25
N GLU A 96 0.94 0.29 21.96
CA GLU A 96 1.97 0.37 20.94
C GLU A 96 2.48 1.80 20.74
N ARG A 97 3.79 1.93 20.56
CA ARG A 97 4.45 3.19 20.22
C ARG A 97 5.11 3.08 18.86
N VAL A 98 5.00 4.14 18.07
CA VAL A 98 5.69 4.25 16.79
C VAL A 98 6.61 5.46 16.85
N TYR A 99 7.88 5.25 16.49
CA TYR A 99 8.90 6.29 16.50
C TYR A 99 9.84 6.14 15.32
N PHE A 100 10.58 7.20 15.05
CA PHE A 100 11.60 7.21 14.01
C PHE A 100 13.00 7.20 14.63
N ASP A 101 13.75 6.13 14.35
CA ASP A 101 15.13 5.88 14.83
C ASP A 101 16.18 6.50 13.89
N GLY A 102 15.89 7.66 13.29
CA GLY A 102 16.76 8.35 12.32
C GLY A 102 16.91 7.68 10.94
N ARG A 103 16.67 6.37 10.82
CA ARG A 103 16.82 5.61 9.57
C ARG A 103 15.57 4.82 9.17
N ARG A 104 14.78 4.38 10.14
CA ARG A 104 13.60 3.52 9.92
C ARG A 104 12.50 3.85 10.91
N ILE A 105 11.26 3.59 10.50
CA ILE A 105 10.10 3.64 11.39
C ILE A 105 10.05 2.34 12.18
N MET A 106 10.06 2.47 13.50
CA MET A 106 10.04 1.37 14.45
C MET A 106 8.70 1.36 15.18
N ARG A 107 8.15 0.16 15.38
CA ARG A 107 6.96 -0.11 16.16
C ARG A 107 7.37 -0.91 17.38
N GLU A 108 7.16 -0.35 18.57
CA GLU A 108 7.40 -1.02 19.84
C GLU A 108 6.07 -1.51 20.40
N LEU A 109 5.97 -2.82 20.55
CA LEU A 109 4.81 -3.48 21.13
C LEU A 109 4.84 -3.32 22.66
N PRO A 110 3.68 -3.39 23.33
CA PRO A 110 3.59 -3.26 24.79
C PRO A 110 4.43 -4.31 25.56
N GLY A 111 4.77 -5.44 24.94
CA GLY A 111 5.67 -6.45 25.50
C GLY A 111 7.16 -6.19 25.26
N GLY A 112 7.56 -4.98 24.85
CA GLY A 112 8.96 -4.62 24.54
C GLY A 112 9.47 -5.15 23.20
N GLY A 113 8.65 -5.90 22.46
CA GLY A 113 9.00 -6.38 21.13
C GLY A 113 9.08 -5.24 20.12
N ARG A 114 10.23 -5.09 19.45
CA ARG A 114 10.42 -4.08 18.41
C ARG A 114 10.26 -4.70 17.02
N ARG A 115 9.42 -4.10 16.18
CA ARG A 115 9.23 -4.50 14.78
C ARG A 115 9.46 -3.34 13.84
N LYS A 116 10.14 -3.61 12.73
CA LYS A 116 10.37 -2.64 11.66
C LYS A 116 9.10 -2.49 10.83
N VAL A 117 8.67 -1.25 10.59
CA VAL A 117 7.58 -0.97 9.65
C VAL A 117 8.16 -0.97 8.23
N SER A 118 7.63 -1.82 7.37
CA SER A 118 8.08 -1.89 5.98
C SER A 118 7.63 -0.66 5.19
N THR A 119 8.56 0.17 4.73
CA THR A 119 8.24 1.35 3.89
C THR A 119 8.19 1.01 2.39
N VAL A 120 8.41 -0.26 2.02
CA VAL A 120 8.59 -0.71 0.64
C VAL A 120 7.31 -0.49 -0.18
N GLY A 121 7.31 0.49 -1.09
CA GLY A 121 6.14 0.79 -1.94
C GLY A 121 5.14 1.76 -1.32
N ALA A 122 5.47 2.38 -0.18
CA ALA A 122 4.76 3.56 0.33
C ALA A 122 5.12 4.80 -0.50
N ASN A 123 4.20 5.77 -0.59
CA ASN A 123 4.50 7.07 -1.17
C ASN A 123 5.55 7.80 -0.32
N ARG A 124 6.61 8.32 -0.97
CA ARG A 124 7.72 8.97 -0.27
C ARG A 124 7.30 10.29 0.37
N ASP A 125 6.40 11.03 -0.27
CA ASP A 125 5.94 12.33 0.23
C ASP A 125 5.09 12.14 1.49
N ASP A 126 4.12 11.22 1.45
CA ASP A 126 3.30 10.85 2.61
C ASP A 126 4.17 10.28 3.75
N LEU A 127 5.21 9.51 3.41
CA LEU A 127 6.13 8.94 4.39
C LEU A 127 6.98 10.03 5.06
N ALA A 128 7.44 11.03 4.31
CA ALA A 128 8.17 12.17 4.86
C ALA A 128 7.28 12.99 5.80
N GLY A 129 6.00 13.18 5.44
CA GLY A 129 5.00 13.79 6.32
C GLY A 129 4.79 13.01 7.62
N LEU A 130 4.74 11.67 7.56
CA LEU A 130 4.68 10.85 8.77
C LEU A 130 5.96 10.99 9.62
N ILE A 131 7.15 10.91 9.02
CA ILE A 131 8.42 11.03 9.74
C ILE A 131 8.52 12.38 10.48
N ALA A 132 8.02 13.45 9.88
CA ALA A 132 8.04 14.78 10.48
C ALA A 132 7.20 14.89 11.77
N VAL A 133 6.15 14.06 11.92
CA VAL A 133 5.28 14.07 13.11
C VAL A 133 5.59 12.97 14.12
N LEU A 134 6.42 11.99 13.77
CA LEU A 134 6.75 10.90 14.67
C LEU A 134 7.74 11.37 15.74
N PRO A 135 7.59 10.91 16.99
CA PRO A 135 8.60 11.15 18.01
C PRO A 135 9.94 10.54 17.57
N GLN A 136 11.02 11.28 17.85
CA GLN A 136 12.38 10.81 17.62
C GLN A 136 12.81 10.00 18.85
N GLY A 137 13.30 8.78 18.60
CA GLY A 137 13.75 7.84 19.61
C GLY A 137 15.23 7.54 19.47
#